data_AF-A0AAD7VTH1-F1
#
_entry.id   AF-A0AAD7VTH1-F1
#
_cell.length_a   1.000
_cell.length_b   1.000
_cell.length_c   1.000
_cell.angle_alpha   90.00
_cell.angle_beta   90.00
_cell.angle_gamma   90.00
#
_symmetry.space_group_name_H-M   'P 1'
#
loop_
_entity.id
_entity.type
_entity.pdbx_description
1 polymer ?
#
loop_
_entity_poly.entity_id
_entity_poly.type
_entity_poly.pdbx_seq_one_letter_code
_entity_poly.pdbx_strand_id
1 'polypeptide(L)'
;MLKPIILIMSLLGFALAQFGPGYDTSNNCIGQGAGSCQFTMIMQLSGVVDPSFAAALYDHECNVIGYMSNVYVGTAIDSQLPYTVDITTIQQVPYGATFNYAGGSFGTGLTGWTTWTCSDGVSQGFRAAFPCPGF
;
A
#
# COMPACT_ATOMS: atom_id res chain seq x y z
N MET A 1 3.02 50.56 9.76
CA MET A 1 2.26 49.43 10.34
C MET A 1 2.48 48.21 9.44
N LEU A 2 3.42 47.33 9.80
CA LEU A 2 3.67 46.07 9.09
C LEU A 2 2.79 44.98 9.69
N LYS A 3 2.04 44.27 8.85
CA LYS A 3 1.22 43.11 9.21
C LYS A 3 2.12 41.87 9.18
N PRO A 4 2.22 41.06 10.25
CA PRO A 4 2.96 39.82 10.18
C PRO A 4 2.16 38.81 9.36
N ILE A 5 2.74 38.34 8.25
CA ILE A 5 2.27 37.17 7.50
C ILE A 5 2.68 35.96 8.34
N ILE A 6 1.73 35.36 9.03
CA ILE A 6 1.92 34.06 9.68
C ILE A 6 1.91 33.02 8.57
N LEU A 7 3.10 32.52 8.23
CA LEU A 7 3.27 31.34 7.40
C LEU A 7 2.77 30.14 8.22
N ILE A 8 1.59 29.63 7.90
CA ILE A 8 1.10 28.37 8.47
C ILE A 8 1.93 27.26 7.80
N MET A 9 3.07 26.92 8.42
CA MET A 9 3.74 25.64 8.18
C MET A 9 2.73 24.55 8.58
N SER A 10 2.09 23.96 7.58
CA SER A 10 1.29 22.76 7.73
C SER A 10 2.23 21.63 8.17
N LEU A 11 2.43 21.50 9.49
CA LEU A 11 2.85 20.22 10.06
C LEU A 11 1.71 19.23 9.80
N LEU A 12 1.77 18.56 8.65
CA LEU A 12 1.08 17.29 8.48
C LEU A 12 1.71 16.34 9.51
N GLY A 13 1.03 16.19 10.64
CA GLY A 13 1.39 15.21 11.65
C GLY A 13 1.40 13.84 10.98
N PHE A 14 2.57 13.22 10.94
CA PHE A 14 2.73 11.84 10.54
C PHE A 14 1.91 10.98 11.50
N ALA A 15 0.72 10.57 11.08
CA ALA A 15 0.05 9.45 11.70
C ALA A 15 0.97 8.25 11.48
N LEU A 16 1.59 7.75 12.54
CA LEU A 16 2.29 6.47 12.50
C LEU A 16 1.27 5.42 12.06
N ALA A 17 1.47 4.83 10.88
CA ALA A 17 0.62 3.75 10.41
C ALA A 17 0.66 2.62 11.45
N GLN A 18 -0.46 2.40 12.16
CA GLN A 18 -0.58 1.31 13.10
C GLN A 18 -0.89 0.04 12.29
N PHE A 19 0.14 -0.76 12.05
CA PHE A 19 0.02 -2.04 11.35
C PHE A 19 -0.81 -3.02 12.18
N GLY A 20 -1.71 -3.77 11.52
CA GLY A 20 -2.39 -4.89 12.15
C GLY A 20 -1.39 -6.00 12.55
N PRO A 21 -1.76 -6.87 13.51
CA PRO A 21 -0.96 -8.04 13.84
C PRO A 21 -0.69 -8.85 12.55
N GLY A 22 0.58 -9.19 12.31
CA GLY A 22 0.99 -10.00 11.16
C GLY A 22 1.46 -9.25 9.91
N TYR A 23 1.30 -7.92 9.86
CA TYR A 23 1.77 -7.15 8.72
C TYR A 23 3.27 -6.86 8.84
N ASP A 24 4.09 -7.79 8.35
CA ASP A 24 5.55 -7.63 8.29
C ASP A 24 5.97 -6.65 7.19
N THR A 25 6.13 -5.39 7.57
CA THR A 25 6.46 -4.30 6.64
C THR A 25 7.80 -4.51 5.93
N SER A 26 8.79 -5.10 6.61
CA SER A 26 10.14 -5.28 6.10
C SER A 26 10.19 -6.33 4.98
N ASN A 27 9.50 -7.45 5.17
CA ASN A 27 9.47 -8.49 4.16
C ASN A 27 8.58 -8.09 2.99
N ASN A 28 7.54 -7.28 3.21
CA ASN A 28 6.51 -6.93 2.24
C ASN A 28 6.91 -5.88 1.18
N CYS A 29 8.13 -5.34 1.22
CA CYS A 29 8.64 -4.39 0.23
C CYS A 29 9.98 -4.81 -0.38
N ILE A 30 10.15 -4.55 -1.67
CA ILE A 30 11.45 -4.57 -2.36
C ILE A 30 11.62 -3.18 -2.97
N GLY A 31 12.68 -2.46 -2.61
CA GLY A 31 12.94 -1.13 -3.15
C GLY A 31 13.03 -1.15 -4.67
N GLN A 32 12.28 -0.27 -5.33
CA GLN A 32 12.18 -0.21 -6.81
C GLN A 32 13.03 0.93 -7.42
N GLY A 33 13.77 1.67 -6.58
CA GLY A 33 14.52 2.86 -6.97
C GLY A 33 13.69 4.15 -6.93
N ALA A 34 14.38 5.29 -6.86
CA ALA A 34 13.76 6.61 -6.71
C ALA A 34 12.72 6.91 -7.81
N GLY A 35 11.61 7.56 -7.43
CA GLY A 35 10.48 7.83 -8.32
C GLY A 35 9.54 6.64 -8.54
N SER A 36 9.77 5.52 -7.85
CA SER A 36 8.93 4.33 -7.89
C SER A 36 8.50 3.91 -6.48
N CYS A 37 7.21 3.65 -6.32
CA CYS A 37 6.59 3.18 -5.09
C CYS A 37 6.11 1.75 -5.28
N GLN A 38 5.83 1.08 -4.17
CA GLN A 38 5.29 -0.28 -4.20
C GLN A 38 3.92 -0.32 -3.53
N PHE A 39 2.94 -0.89 -4.23
CA PHE A 39 1.71 -1.37 -3.64
C PHE A 39 1.88 -2.84 -3.25
N THR A 40 1.55 -3.18 -2.01
CA THR A 40 1.49 -4.56 -1.52
C THR A 40 0.09 -4.84 -1.03
N MET A 41 -0.47 -5.98 -1.42
CA MET A 41 -1.72 -6.50 -0.84
C MET A 41 -1.51 -7.92 -0.36
N ILE A 42 -1.85 -8.20 0.90
CA ILE A 42 -1.72 -9.51 1.52
C ILE A 42 -3.08 -10.09 1.89
N MET A 43 -3.20 -11.40 1.74
CA MET A 43 -4.32 -12.18 2.24
C MET A 43 -4.11 -12.46 3.71
N GLN A 44 -5.06 -12.07 4.55
CA GLN A 44 -5.07 -12.45 5.95
C GLN A 44 -5.86 -13.76 6.08
N LEU A 45 -5.16 -14.84 6.38
CA LEU A 45 -5.76 -16.13 6.68
C LEU A 45 -6.28 -16.13 8.12
N SER A 46 -7.44 -15.51 8.36
CA SER A 46 -8.00 -15.35 9.71
C SER A 46 -8.82 -16.55 10.21
N GLY A 47 -8.79 -17.70 9.53
CA GLY A 47 -9.61 -18.87 9.88
C GLY A 47 -11.12 -18.66 9.65
N VAL A 48 -11.52 -17.52 9.06
CA VAL A 48 -12.88 -17.19 8.67
C VAL A 48 -13.13 -17.67 7.23
N VAL A 49 -14.39 -17.98 6.90
CA VAL A 49 -14.84 -18.53 5.61
C VAL A 49 -14.48 -17.63 4.41
N ASP A 50 -14.34 -16.33 4.64
CA ASP A 50 -13.96 -15.35 3.63
C ASP A 50 -12.60 -14.71 3.95
N PRO A 51 -11.66 -14.66 2.99
CA PRO A 51 -10.38 -14.01 3.21
C PRO A 51 -10.53 -12.49 3.26
N SER A 52 -9.92 -11.87 4.26
CA SER A 52 -9.71 -10.43 4.30
C SER A 52 -8.37 -10.05 3.67
N PHE A 53 -8.28 -8.84 3.16
CA PHE A 53 -7.06 -8.33 2.54
C PHE A 53 -6.59 -7.10 3.29
N ALA A 54 -5.30 -6.99 3.53
CA ALA A 54 -4.67 -5.74 3.94
C ALA A 54 -3.77 -5.23 2.83
N ALA A 55 -3.63 -3.91 2.71
CA ALA A 55 -2.75 -3.30 1.74
C ALA A 55 -1.87 -2.21 2.37
N ALA A 56 -0.66 -2.07 1.87
CA ALA A 56 0.20 -0.94 2.16
C ALA A 56 0.85 -0.38 0.90
N LEU A 57 1.22 0.88 1.02
CA LEU A 57 1.99 1.65 0.06
C LEU A 57 3.34 1.95 0.66
N TYR A 58 4.38 1.74 -0.12
CA TYR A 58 5.76 1.97 0.26
C TYR A 58 6.42 2.96 -0.69
N ASP A 59 7.30 3.81 -0.14
CA ASP A 59 8.24 4.56 -0.95
C ASP A 59 9.39 3.68 -1.47
N HIS A 60 10.34 4.29 -2.18
CA HIS A 60 11.46 3.56 -2.78
C HIS A 60 12.46 2.99 -1.76
N GLU A 61 12.47 3.51 -0.53
CA GLU A 61 13.29 3.05 0.60
C GLU A 61 12.56 2.02 1.48
N CYS A 62 11.35 1.60 1.06
CA CYS A 62 10.48 0.70 1.81
C CYS A 62 9.94 1.27 3.13
N ASN A 63 9.89 2.60 3.27
CA ASN A 63 9.09 3.21 4.32
C ASN A 63 7.61 3.11 3.95
N VAL A 64 6.75 2.86 4.93
CA VAL A 64 5.31 2.84 4.68
C VAL A 64 4.77 4.25 4.62
N ILE A 65 4.11 4.56 3.52
CA ILE A 65 3.50 5.87 3.25
C ILE A 65 1.97 5.82 3.22
N GLY A 66 1.37 4.61 3.23
CA GLY A 66 -0.08 4.41 3.35
C GLY A 66 -0.40 2.97 3.78
N TYR A 67 -1.50 2.76 4.50
CA TYR A 67 -1.89 1.44 5.00
C TYR A 67 -3.39 1.34 5.23
N MET A 68 -3.99 0.20 4.87
CA MET A 68 -5.34 -0.18 5.26
C MET A 68 -5.37 -1.66 5.66
N SER A 69 -5.89 -1.93 6.86
CA SER A 69 -5.96 -3.28 7.43
C SER A 69 -7.08 -4.15 6.83
N ASN A 70 -8.03 -3.54 6.12
CA ASN A 70 -9.08 -4.24 5.40
C ASN A 70 -9.41 -3.51 4.10
N VAL A 71 -9.25 -4.18 2.96
CA VAL A 71 -9.50 -3.63 1.63
C VAL A 71 -10.37 -4.55 0.77
N TYR A 72 -11.14 -3.94 -0.11
CA TYR A 72 -12.01 -4.59 -1.09
C TYR A 72 -12.06 -3.77 -2.39
N VAL A 73 -12.63 -4.31 -3.46
CA VAL A 73 -12.79 -3.58 -4.72
C VAL A 73 -13.58 -2.29 -4.50
N GLY A 74 -13.03 -1.15 -4.94
CA GLY A 74 -13.57 0.18 -4.70
C GLY A 74 -13.00 0.88 -3.46
N THR A 75 -12.10 0.23 -2.72
CA THR A 75 -11.36 0.90 -1.63
C THR A 75 -10.37 1.90 -2.21
N ALA A 76 -10.40 3.13 -1.71
CA ALA A 76 -9.39 4.17 -1.94
C ALA A 76 -8.48 4.26 -0.72
N ILE A 77 -7.18 4.09 -0.93
CA ILE A 77 -6.16 4.12 0.12
C ILE A 77 -5.52 5.51 0.15
N ASP A 78 -5.70 6.23 1.25
CA ASP A 78 -4.96 7.46 1.54
C ASP A 78 -3.50 7.17 1.90
N SER A 79 -2.62 8.12 1.56
CA SER A 79 -1.19 8.02 1.82
C SER A 79 -0.54 9.39 1.88
N GLN A 80 0.79 9.42 2.03
CA GLN A 80 1.58 10.64 1.88
C GLN A 80 1.71 11.09 0.41
N LEU A 81 1.19 10.33 -0.55
CA LEU A 81 1.15 10.70 -1.96
C LEU A 81 0.04 11.74 -2.25
N PRO A 82 0.14 12.52 -3.34
CA PRO A 82 -0.86 13.54 -3.69
C PRO A 82 -2.24 12.99 -4.10
N TYR A 83 -2.34 11.70 -4.43
CA TYR A 83 -3.57 11.05 -4.88
C TYR A 83 -3.77 9.73 -4.14
N THR A 84 -5.01 9.28 -4.05
CA THR A 84 -5.34 7.95 -3.51
C THR A 84 -4.88 6.85 -4.45
N VAL A 85 -4.66 5.67 -3.88
CA VAL A 85 -4.55 4.42 -4.63
C VAL A 85 -5.88 3.69 -4.56
N ASP A 86 -6.55 3.55 -5.70
CA ASP A 86 -7.91 3.01 -5.77
C ASP A 86 -7.88 1.58 -6.29
N ILE A 87 -8.30 0.62 -5.47
CA ILE A 87 -8.33 -0.80 -5.85
C ILE A 87 -9.49 -1.06 -6.82
N THR A 88 -9.17 -1.57 -8.00
CA THR A 88 -10.16 -1.81 -9.06
C THR A 88 -10.50 -3.28 -9.26
N THR A 89 -9.56 -4.18 -8.99
CA THR A 89 -9.79 -5.64 -9.06
C THR A 89 -9.01 -6.34 -7.96
N ILE A 90 -9.61 -7.37 -7.37
CA ILE A 90 -8.94 -8.36 -6.52
C ILE A 90 -9.29 -9.73 -7.09
N GLN A 91 -8.28 -10.57 -7.31
CA GLN A 91 -8.45 -11.96 -7.71
C GLN A 91 -7.78 -12.85 -6.67
N GLN A 92 -8.48 -13.90 -6.23
CA GLN A 92 -7.94 -14.86 -5.26
C GLN A 92 -7.15 -15.98 -5.94
N VAL A 93 -7.60 -16.44 -7.12
CA VAL A 93 -6.98 -17.54 -7.87
C VAL A 93 -6.95 -17.21 -9.37
N PRO A 94 -5.78 -16.96 -9.98
CA PRO A 94 -4.49 -16.74 -9.31
C PRO A 94 -4.53 -15.43 -8.53
N TYR A 95 -3.71 -15.33 -7.48
CA TYR A 95 -3.77 -14.19 -6.57
C TYR A 95 -3.21 -12.92 -7.25
N GLY A 96 -3.94 -11.81 -7.16
CA GLY A 96 -3.55 -10.56 -7.81
C GLY A 96 -4.50 -9.40 -7.56
N ALA A 97 -4.07 -8.20 -7.91
CA ALA A 97 -4.90 -7.00 -7.89
C ALA A 97 -4.51 -6.01 -8.99
N THR A 98 -5.50 -5.22 -9.41
CA THR A 98 -5.28 -3.99 -10.20
C THR A 98 -5.71 -2.79 -9.37
N PHE A 99 -5.07 -1.65 -9.61
CA PHE A 99 -5.38 -0.39 -8.93
C PHE A 99 -5.11 0.79 -9.84
N ASN A 100 -5.71 1.93 -9.52
CA ASN A 100 -5.47 3.20 -10.19
C ASN A 100 -4.68 4.15 -9.28
N TYR A 101 -3.83 4.97 -9.89
CA TYR A 101 -3.13 6.06 -9.22
C TYR A 101 -2.80 7.16 -10.24
N ALA A 102 -3.05 8.43 -9.90
CA ALA A 102 -2.71 9.59 -10.74
C ALA A 102 -3.14 9.47 -12.23
N GLY A 103 -4.31 8.86 -12.49
CA GLY A 103 -4.84 8.64 -13.84
C GLY A 103 -4.24 7.45 -14.60
N GLY A 104 -3.27 6.74 -14.03
CA GLY A 104 -2.75 5.46 -14.54
C GLY A 104 -3.45 4.26 -13.91
N SER A 105 -3.39 3.12 -14.61
CA SER A 105 -3.84 1.82 -14.12
C SER A 105 -2.65 0.87 -14.02
N PHE A 106 -2.52 0.21 -12.87
CA PHE A 106 -1.37 -0.59 -12.47
C PHE A 106 -1.83 -1.90 -11.87
N GLY A 107 -0.85 -2.75 -11.58
CA GLY A 107 -1.07 -4.08 -11.04
C GLY A 107 -1.29 -5.07 -12.16
N THR A 108 -0.21 -5.51 -12.79
CA THR A 108 -0.24 -6.34 -14.01
C THR A 108 -0.28 -7.84 -13.75
N GLY A 109 -0.41 -8.27 -12.49
CA GLY A 109 -0.25 -9.67 -12.11
C GLY A 109 -1.55 -10.35 -11.71
N LEU A 110 -2.39 -10.72 -12.67
CA LEU A 110 -3.35 -11.83 -12.44
C LEU A 110 -2.62 -13.20 -12.37
N THR A 111 -1.27 -13.22 -12.42
CA THR A 111 -0.39 -14.39 -12.23
C THR A 111 0.79 -14.12 -11.29
N GLY A 112 0.94 -12.88 -10.79
CA GLY A 112 2.11 -12.42 -10.04
C GLY A 112 1.86 -12.41 -8.54
N TRP A 113 1.75 -13.59 -7.94
CA TRP A 113 1.62 -13.72 -6.49
C TRP A 113 2.95 -14.17 -5.88
N THR A 114 3.13 -13.87 -4.61
CA THR A 114 4.32 -14.29 -3.90
C THR A 114 3.96 -14.66 -2.47
N THR A 115 4.72 -15.61 -1.95
CA THR A 115 4.59 -16.13 -0.60
C THR A 115 5.75 -15.61 0.23
N TRP A 116 5.47 -15.09 1.42
CA TRP A 116 6.49 -14.67 2.37
C TRP A 116 6.23 -15.34 3.73
N THR A 117 7.33 -15.69 4.39
CA THR A 117 7.29 -16.10 5.79
C THR A 117 7.33 -14.84 6.65
N CYS A 118 6.20 -14.53 7.27
CA CYS A 118 6.04 -13.47 8.25
C CYS A 118 6.22 -14.03 9.67
N SER A 119 6.38 -13.14 10.66
CA SER A 119 6.54 -13.55 12.07
C SER A 119 5.36 -14.37 12.63
N ASP A 120 4.18 -14.24 12.03
CA ASP A 120 2.93 -14.90 12.41
C ASP A 120 2.56 -16.08 11.50
N GLY A 121 3.35 -16.39 10.47
CA GLY A 121 3.11 -17.52 9.58
C GLY A 121 3.46 -17.25 8.12
N VAL A 122 2.77 -17.93 7.21
CA VAL A 122 2.95 -17.76 5.77
C VAL A 122 1.84 -16.84 5.24
N SER A 123 2.24 -15.70 4.67
CA SER A 123 1.33 -14.79 3.99
C SER A 123 1.44 -14.95 2.48
N GLN A 124 0.30 -14.91 1.80
CA GLN A 124 0.22 -14.85 0.35
C GLN A 124 -0.14 -13.43 -0.04
N GLY A 125 0.52 -12.89 -1.06
CA GLY A 125 0.29 -11.52 -1.45
C GLY A 125 0.69 -11.21 -2.88
N PHE A 126 0.51 -9.94 -3.19
CA PHE A 126 0.75 -9.32 -4.47
C PHE A 126 1.60 -8.07 -4.24
N ARG A 127 2.55 -7.81 -5.14
CA ARG A 127 3.31 -6.56 -5.20
C ARG A 127 3.26 -5.99 -6.60
N ALA A 128 3.16 -4.68 -6.69
CA ALA A 128 3.36 -3.97 -7.94
C ALA A 128 4.04 -2.64 -7.70
N ALA A 129 5.03 -2.37 -8.54
CA ALA A 129 5.63 -1.06 -8.65
C ALA A 129 4.68 -0.10 -9.38
N PHE A 130 4.69 1.17 -9.01
CA PHE A 130 4.00 2.24 -9.72
C PHE A 130 4.75 3.57 -9.58
N PRO A 131 4.59 4.52 -10.52
CA PRO A 131 5.29 5.80 -10.46
C PRO A 131 4.85 6.64 -9.26
N CYS A 132 5.81 7.19 -8.51
CA CYS A 132 5.55 8.17 -7.46
C CYS A 132 6.64 9.27 -7.42
N PRO A 133 6.58 10.24 -8.33
CA PRO A 133 7.57 11.32 -8.37
C PRO A 133 7.56 12.14 -7.07
N GLY A 134 8.72 12.33 -6.45
CA GLY A 134 8.86 13.09 -5.21
C GLY A 134 9.05 12.24 -3.95
N PHE A 135 8.98 10.91 -4.09
CA PHE A 135 9.48 9.94 -3.13
C PHE A 135 10.73 9.25 -3.66
#